data_AF-A0A897NKW6-F1
#
_entry.id   AF-A0A897NKW6-F1
#
_cell.length_a   1.000
_cell.length_b   1.000
_cell.length_c   1.000
_cell.angle_alpha   90.00
_cell.angle_beta   90.00
_cell.angle_gamma   90.00
#
_symmetry.space_group_name_H-M   'P 1'
#
loop_
_entity.id
_entity.type
_entity.pdbx_description
1 polymer ?
#
loop_
_entity_poly.entity_id
_entity_poly.type
_entity_poly.pdbx_seq_one_letter_code
_entity_poly.pdbx_strand_id
1 'polypeptide(L)' 'MPIGAVTGESRSAHTVDPELTYSDRTEQPRMTDSDASVEQFLDAVDAAFEEYDQGYADADATLRVVRTHVEDLRDDVES' A
#
# COMPACT_ATOMS: atom_id res chain seq x y z
N MET A 1 -56.28 34.98 8.47
CA MET A 1 -56.25 33.51 8.61
C MET A 1 -55.11 32.98 7.73
N PRO A 2 -53.97 32.54 8.32
CA PRO A 2 -52.89 31.87 7.61
C PRO A 2 -52.96 30.35 7.80
N ILE A 3 -52.96 29.60 6.70
CA ILE A 3 -52.60 28.18 6.62
C ILE A 3 -51.65 28.10 5.41
N GLY A 4 -50.39 27.69 5.49
CA GLY A 4 -49.74 26.75 6.39
C GLY A 4 -49.33 25.54 5.55
N ALA A 5 -48.12 25.57 4.99
CA ALA A 5 -47.28 24.41 4.63
C ALA A 5 -46.01 24.96 3.95
N VAL A 6 -44.96 25.29 4.71
CA VAL A 6 -43.94 24.41 5.29
C VAL A 6 -43.01 23.82 4.23
N THR A 7 -41.73 24.11 4.50
CA THR A 7 -40.49 23.60 3.94
C THR A 7 -40.53 22.13 3.52
N GLY A 8 -39.70 21.79 2.52
CA GLY A 8 -39.54 20.42 2.10
C GLY A 8 -38.43 20.19 1.08
N GLU A 9 -37.34 20.96 1.13
CA GLU A 9 -36.05 20.42 0.69
C GLU A 9 -35.70 19.29 1.66
N SER A 10 -36.09 18.05 1.35
CA SER A 10 -35.69 16.86 2.10
C SER A 10 -36.08 15.58 1.36
N ARG A 11 -35.13 15.08 0.58
CA ARG A 11 -34.78 13.66 0.60
C ARG A 11 -33.28 13.64 0.92
N SER A 12 -32.97 13.75 2.20
CA SER A 12 -32.66 12.60 3.07
C SER A 12 -31.32 11.99 2.71
N ALA A 13 -30.30 12.55 3.36
CA ALA A 13 -29.19 11.86 4.01
C ALA A 13 -28.70 10.57 3.33
N HIS A 14 -27.67 10.72 2.50
CA HIS A 14 -26.50 9.90 2.71
C HIS A 14 -25.38 10.83 3.17
N THR A 15 -25.33 11.06 4.48
CA THR A 15 -24.09 11.43 5.16
C THR A 15 -23.14 10.27 4.96
N VAL A 16 -22.48 10.25 3.81
CA VAL A 16 -21.12 9.75 3.73
C VAL A 16 -20.29 10.96 4.02
N ASP A 17 -19.79 11.07 5.24
CA ASP A 17 -18.60 11.86 5.50
C ASP A 17 -17.53 11.44 4.48
N PRO A 18 -17.10 12.31 3.54
CA PRO A 18 -15.83 12.16 2.89
C PRO A 18 -14.85 13.12 3.59
N GLU A 19 -14.94 13.20 4.92
CA GLU A 19 -13.76 13.34 5.78
C GLU A 19 -13.03 11.98 5.87
N LEU A 20 -13.09 11.16 4.81
CA LEU A 20 -11.84 10.62 4.28
C LEU A 20 -11.12 11.75 3.54
N THR A 21 -10.90 12.83 4.28
CA THR A 21 -9.78 13.70 4.05
C THR A 21 -8.60 12.74 4.04
N TYR A 22 -7.96 12.61 2.90
CA TYR A 22 -6.58 12.16 2.89
C TYR A 22 -5.72 13.36 3.35
N SER A 23 -6.13 14.03 4.44
CA SER A 23 -5.29 15.00 5.13
C SER A 23 -4.59 14.22 6.22
N ASP A 24 -3.27 14.29 6.16
CA ASP A 24 -2.33 13.73 7.12
C ASP A 24 -1.86 12.28 6.88
N ARG A 25 -1.23 12.05 5.71
CA ARG A 25 -0.01 11.24 5.70
C ARG A 25 1.14 12.04 5.11
N THR A 26 1.44 13.13 5.84
CA THR A 26 2.74 13.79 5.99
C THR A 26 3.56 14.07 4.74
N GLU A 27 4.13 15.26 4.65
CA GLU A 27 5.49 15.47 4.11
C GLU A 27 6.32 14.16 4.23
N GLN A 28 6.67 13.47 3.13
CA GLN A 28 7.48 12.24 3.18
C GLN A 28 8.90 12.46 2.64
N PRO A 29 9.82 13.08 3.42
CA PRO A 29 11.25 12.88 3.26
C PRO A 29 11.74 11.54 3.86
N ARG A 30 10.81 10.60 4.17
CA ARG A 30 11.06 9.18 4.48
C ARG A 30 10.65 8.23 3.34
N MET A 31 10.00 8.74 2.27
CA MET A 31 9.65 7.93 1.10
C MET A 31 10.91 7.43 0.40
N THR A 32 11.93 8.29 0.22
CA THR A 32 13.11 7.94 -0.59
C THR A 32 13.91 6.75 -0.07
N ASP A 33 13.96 6.54 1.25
CA ASP A 33 14.70 5.43 1.86
C ASP A 33 13.91 4.12 1.70
N SER A 34 12.60 4.13 2.03
CA SER A 34 11.72 2.99 1.80
C SER A 34 11.52 2.66 0.31
N ASP A 35 11.48 3.66 -0.57
CA ASP A 35 11.41 3.48 -2.02
C ASP A 35 12.67 2.76 -2.53
N ALA A 36 13.86 3.15 -2.06
CA ALA A 36 15.11 2.47 -2.41
C ALA A 36 15.17 1.03 -1.87
N SER A 37 14.68 0.76 -0.65
CA SER A 37 14.59 -0.61 -0.11
C SER A 37 13.55 -1.46 -0.88
N VAL A 38 12.44 -0.87 -1.34
CA VAL A 38 11.47 -1.53 -2.22
C VAL A 38 12.06 -1.84 -3.59
N GLU A 39 12.80 -0.90 -4.21
CA GLU A 39 13.47 -1.13 -5.50
C GLU A 39 14.48 -2.28 -5.41
N GLN A 40 15.30 -2.30 -4.35
CA GLN A 40 16.25 -3.38 -4.09
C GLN A 40 15.56 -4.73 -3.86
N PHE A 41 14.43 -4.74 -3.13
CA PHE A 41 13.61 -5.94 -2.97
C PHE A 41 13.11 -6.47 -4.31
N LEU A 42 12.58 -5.60 -5.17
CA LEU A 42 12.03 -6.00 -6.47
C LEU A 42 13.13 -6.58 -7.37
N ASP A 43 14.30 -5.94 -7.42
CA ASP A 43 15.46 -6.42 -8.19
C ASP A 43 15.92 -7.81 -7.70
N ALA A 44 16.04 -7.98 -6.38
CA ALA A 44 16.43 -9.26 -5.79
C ALA A 44 15.42 -10.39 -6.05
N VAL A 45 14.12 -10.07 -6.06
CA VAL A 45 13.07 -11.02 -6.37
C VAL A 45 13.07 -11.40 -7.86
N ASP A 46 13.26 -10.43 -8.75
CA ASP A 46 13.34 -10.68 -10.19
C ASP A 46 14.53 -11.60 -10.51
N ALA A 47 15.71 -11.31 -9.95
CA ALA A 47 16.89 -12.15 -10.08
C ALA A 47 16.65 -13.58 -9.60
N ALA A 48 16.00 -13.76 -8.44
CA ALA A 48 15.69 -15.08 -7.90
C ALA A 48 14.71 -15.87 -8.80
N PHE A 49 13.79 -15.18 -9.48
CA PHE A 49 12.91 -15.79 -10.47
C PHE A 49 13.62 -16.09 -11.79
N GLU A 50 14.52 -15.24 -12.25
CA GLU A 50 15.36 -15.50 -13.42
C GLU A 50 16.26 -16.73 -13.19
N GLU A 51 16.85 -16.88 -12.01
CA GLU A 51 17.63 -18.07 -11.63
C GLU A 51 16.77 -19.34 -11.61
N TYR A 52 15.52 -19.24 -11.16
CA TYR A 52 14.56 -20.35 -11.21
C TYR A 52 14.16 -20.71 -12.64
N ASP A 53 13.84 -19.73 -13.48
CA ASP A 53 13.44 -19.92 -14.88
C ASP A 53 14.57 -20.55 -15.71
N GLN A 54 15.81 -20.12 -15.46
CA GLN A 54 17.01 -20.71 -16.04
C GLN A 54 17.34 -22.11 -15.49
N GLY A 55 16.63 -22.57 -14.45
CA GLY A 55 16.83 -23.87 -13.82
C GLY A 55 18.07 -23.95 -12.94
N TYR A 56 18.65 -22.82 -12.56
CA TYR A 56 19.79 -22.74 -11.62
C TYR A 56 19.36 -22.87 -10.16
N ALA A 57 18.09 -22.59 -9.85
CA ALA A 57 17.52 -22.71 -8.52
C ALA A 57 16.28 -23.63 -8.49
N ASP A 58 16.13 -24.40 -7.42
CA ASP A 58 14.89 -25.10 -7.09
C ASP A 58 13.85 -24.13 -6.50
N ALA A 59 12.56 -24.43 -6.67
CA ALA A 59 11.47 -23.59 -6.16
C ALA A 59 11.57 -23.31 -4.65
N ASP A 60 12.02 -24.30 -3.87
CA ASP A 60 12.20 -24.15 -2.41
C ASP A 60 13.34 -23.18 -2.07
N ALA A 61 14.39 -23.15 -2.91
CA ALA A 61 15.50 -22.21 -2.76
C ALA A 61 15.05 -20.78 -3.09
N THR A 62 14.35 -20.57 -4.20
CA THR A 62 13.77 -19.26 -4.58
C THR A 62 12.82 -18.74 -3.50
N LEU A 63 11.93 -19.58 -2.98
CA LEU A 63 11.00 -19.18 -1.90
C LEU A 63 11.74 -18.78 -0.61
N ARG A 64 12.86 -19.43 -0.28
CA ARG A 64 13.69 -19.05 0.86
C ARG A 64 14.33 -17.67 0.64
N VAL A 65 14.87 -17.41 -0.55
CA VAL A 65 15.47 -16.12 -0.92
C VAL A 65 14.44 -15.00 -0.86
N VAL A 66 13.29 -15.17 -1.52
CA VAL A 66 12.19 -14.19 -1.48
C VAL A 66 11.73 -13.92 -0.05
N ARG A 67 11.58 -14.97 0.77
CA ARG A 67 11.18 -14.81 2.18
C ARG A 67 12.18 -13.97 2.97
N THR A 68 13.47 -14.20 2.79
CA THR A 68 14.52 -13.40 3.45
C THR A 68 14.44 -11.94 3.04
N HIS A 69 14.28 -11.65 1.74
CA HIS A 69 14.12 -10.25 1.28
C HIS A 69 12.83 -9.60 1.77
N VAL A 70 11.74 -10.35 1.97
CA VAL A 70 10.51 -9.83 2.60
C VAL A 70 10.73 -9.50 4.07
N GLU A 71 11.52 -10.29 4.80
CA GLU A 71 11.84 -10.02 6.21
C GLU A 71 12.72 -8.77 6.34
N ASP A 72 13.71 -8.61 5.45
CA ASP A 72 14.58 -7.43 5.37
C ASP A 72 13.77 -6.16 5.07
N LEU A 73 12.92 -6.20 4.04
CA LEU A 73 12.04 -5.08 3.68
C LEU A 73 11.07 -4.69 4.81
N ARG A 74 10.62 -5.65 5.63
CA ARG A 74 9.76 -5.35 6.78
C ARG A 74 10.51 -4.62 7.88
N ASP A 75 11.73 -5.05 8.18
CA ASP A 75 12.58 -4.38 9.16
C ASP A 75 12.85 -2.92 8.76
N ASP A 76 13.16 -2.69 7.47
CA ASP A 76 13.34 -1.37 6.88
C ASP A 76 12.11 -0.46 7.00
N VAL A 77 10.91 -1.02 6.79
CA VAL A 77 9.64 -0.26 6.85
C VAL A 77 9.19 0.02 8.30
N GLU A 78 9.53 -0.86 9.24
CA GLU A 78 9.15 -0.74 10.65
C GLU A 78 10.12 0.12 11.50
N SER A 79 11.24 0.57 10.91
CA SER A 79 12.31 1.41 11.51
C SER A 79 12.09 2.92 11.34
#